data_AF-A0AAP9DV42-F1
#
_entry.id   AF-A0AAP9DV42-F1
#
_cell.length_a   1.000
_cell.length_b   1.000
_cell.length_c   1.000
_cell.angle_alpha   90.00
_cell.angle_beta   90.00
_cell.angle_gamma   90.00
#
_symmetry.space_group_name_H-M   'P 1'
#
loop_
_entity.id
_entity.type
_entity.pdbx_description
1 polymer ?
#
loop_
_entity_poly.entity_id
_entity_poly.type
_entity_poly.pdbx_seq_one_letter_code
_entity_poly.pdbx_strand_id
1 'polypeptide(L)'
;MKRKITFLMVIFFSLGIIIFFSNYKQVNNGNANSDLIKIDLYDFFYTTQAISKIGNQELDKSYADLLKNYDVEQFFYDGNNGALYDLWLYTHSVEANKLASKKASNIIRFVNSLQSNDGYFLLYNTQDKNMKETNYLLSTKMATDIYRQFGHSIPNKNKIEQWLNSLLQNIKKEENEDFISLGSIIYLAKEIEHNIYIDDYKPENYSNYARFINHLLALYNEEQESTEKYDTALKLNNLFENNPFIIEKNKVSRYIKSIQLENGSFPLYGVTPVPDTLTTFLVVNLLKELDITFPKKDSLKNYLENTQKNSIYGINLKIDI
;
A
#
# COMPACT_ATOMS: atom_id res chain seq x y z
N MET A 1 36.64 -11.52 9.32
CA MET A 1 36.14 -12.32 8.17
C MET A 1 35.48 -11.39 7.17
N LYS A 2 35.79 -11.55 5.88
CA LYS A 2 35.60 -10.55 4.83
C LYS A 2 34.13 -10.14 4.66
N ARG A 3 33.85 -8.85 4.88
CA ARG A 3 32.63 -8.14 4.47
C ARG A 3 32.47 -8.31 2.96
N LYS A 4 31.53 -9.14 2.53
CA LYS A 4 31.02 -9.11 1.16
C LYS A 4 29.82 -8.16 1.16
N ILE A 5 29.97 -7.12 0.35
CA ILE A 5 28.97 -6.14 0.01
C ILE A 5 27.81 -6.88 -0.67
N THR A 6 26.74 -7.17 0.08
CA THR A 6 25.46 -7.65 -0.47
C THR A 6 24.53 -6.45 -0.61
N PHE A 7 24.97 -5.44 -1.35
CA PHE A 7 24.21 -4.21 -1.62
C PHE A 7 23.30 -4.35 -2.87
N LEU A 8 22.98 -5.58 -3.29
CA LEU A 8 22.37 -5.85 -4.60
C LEU A 8 20.98 -6.50 -4.57
N MET A 9 20.38 -6.73 -3.38
CA MET A 9 19.05 -7.34 -3.26
C MET A 9 18.01 -6.55 -2.46
N VAL A 10 18.36 -5.35 -1.98
CA VAL A 10 17.39 -4.37 -1.45
C VAL A 10 16.48 -3.82 -2.57
N ILE A 11 16.78 -4.17 -3.83
CA ILE A 11 16.21 -3.58 -5.05
C ILE A 11 14.84 -4.18 -5.43
N PHE A 12 14.47 -5.40 -5.04
CA PHE A 12 13.35 -6.06 -5.73
C PHE A 12 11.94 -5.70 -5.27
N PHE A 13 11.75 -5.20 -4.04
CA PHE A 13 10.44 -4.67 -3.62
C PHE A 13 10.43 -3.14 -3.46
N SER A 14 11.60 -2.50 -3.34
CA SER A 14 11.73 -1.05 -3.33
C SER A 14 11.92 -0.43 -4.72
N LEU A 15 12.66 -1.03 -5.68
CA LEU A 15 12.83 -0.43 -7.01
C LEU A 15 11.66 -0.69 -7.97
N GLY A 16 10.85 -1.73 -7.76
CA GLY A 16 9.59 -1.87 -8.48
C GLY A 16 8.62 -0.73 -8.18
N ILE A 17 8.73 -0.17 -6.97
CA ILE A 17 8.05 1.05 -6.52
C ILE A 17 8.85 2.27 -7.03
N ILE A 18 10.14 2.40 -6.74
CA ILE A 18 10.95 3.61 -7.00
C ILE A 18 11.23 3.90 -8.49
N ILE A 19 11.54 2.91 -9.35
CA ILE A 19 11.70 3.13 -10.81
C ILE A 19 10.35 3.50 -11.44
N PHE A 20 9.25 3.00 -10.87
CA PHE A 20 7.90 3.31 -11.34
C PHE A 20 7.45 4.71 -10.90
N PHE A 21 7.67 5.09 -9.64
CA PHE A 21 7.32 6.40 -9.09
C PHE A 21 8.19 7.55 -9.61
N SER A 22 9.47 7.28 -9.94
CA SER A 22 10.34 8.28 -10.59
C SER A 22 9.94 8.56 -12.04
N ASN A 23 9.43 7.56 -12.77
CA ASN A 23 8.84 7.76 -14.10
C ASN A 23 7.42 8.38 -14.03
N TYR A 24 6.63 8.09 -12.98
CA TYR A 24 5.30 8.67 -12.77
C TYR A 24 5.33 10.21 -12.59
N LYS A 25 6.32 10.73 -11.84
CA LYS A 25 6.52 12.19 -11.71
C LYS A 25 6.87 12.90 -13.02
N GLN A 26 7.47 12.20 -14.00
CA GLN A 26 7.85 12.79 -15.28
C GLN A 26 6.69 12.86 -16.28
N VAL A 27 5.77 11.89 -16.30
CA VAL A 27 4.68 11.85 -17.31
C VAL A 27 3.58 12.88 -17.00
N ASN A 28 3.34 13.22 -15.73
CA ASN A 28 2.35 14.24 -15.35
C ASN A 28 2.77 15.70 -15.65
N ASN A 29 3.99 15.93 -16.13
CA ASN A 29 4.47 17.23 -16.62
C ASN A 29 4.26 17.43 -18.14
N GLY A 30 3.63 16.48 -18.84
CA GLY A 30 3.26 16.63 -20.24
C GLY A 30 2.03 17.51 -20.42
N ASN A 31 2.25 18.75 -20.88
CA ASN A 31 1.29 19.70 -21.48
C ASN A 31 -0.20 19.37 -21.30
N ALA A 32 -0.79 19.79 -20.17
CA ALA A 32 -2.24 19.76 -19.97
C ALA A 32 -2.85 21.15 -20.19
N ASN A 33 -3.42 21.37 -21.37
CA ASN A 33 -4.51 22.34 -21.54
C ASN A 33 -5.79 21.73 -20.95
N SER A 34 -6.06 21.97 -19.67
CA SER A 34 -7.41 21.80 -19.11
C SER A 34 -7.54 22.53 -17.79
N ASP A 35 -8.60 23.34 -17.64
CA ASP A 35 -9.03 24.06 -16.43
C ASP A 35 -9.46 23.14 -15.24
N LEU A 36 -8.98 21.90 -15.20
CA LEU A 36 -9.41 20.86 -14.26
C LEU A 36 -8.52 20.81 -13.02
N ILE A 37 -9.14 20.83 -11.84
CA ILE A 37 -8.49 20.55 -10.55
C ILE A 37 -7.98 19.11 -10.59
N LYS A 38 -6.70 18.93 -10.28
CA LYS A 38 -6.03 17.63 -10.15
C LYS A 38 -5.82 17.29 -8.68
N ILE A 39 -5.84 16.00 -8.37
CA ILE A 39 -5.55 15.44 -7.04
C ILE A 39 -4.40 14.45 -7.19
N ASP A 40 -3.32 14.66 -6.46
CA ASP A 40 -2.31 13.66 -6.16
C ASP A 40 -2.91 12.67 -5.15
N LEU A 41 -3.45 11.57 -5.69
CA LEU A 41 -4.14 10.56 -4.88
C LEU A 41 -3.20 9.87 -3.88
N TYR A 42 -1.89 9.82 -4.14
CA TYR A 42 -0.92 9.21 -3.24
C TYR A 42 -0.81 10.01 -1.95
N ASP A 43 -0.47 11.30 -2.09
CA ASP A 43 -0.33 12.17 -0.93
C ASP A 43 -1.67 12.38 -0.23
N PHE A 44 -2.76 12.56 -0.99
CA PHE A 44 -4.10 12.73 -0.44
C PHE A 44 -4.53 11.52 0.40
N PHE A 45 -4.40 10.30 -0.12
CA PHE A 45 -4.84 9.09 0.56
C PHE A 45 -4.08 8.86 1.88
N TYR A 46 -2.74 8.83 1.82
CA TYR A 46 -1.92 8.50 2.99
C TYR A 46 -1.99 9.58 4.07
N THR A 47 -2.07 10.86 3.70
CA THR A 47 -2.27 11.94 4.67
C THR A 47 -3.65 11.86 5.33
N THR A 48 -4.71 11.62 4.56
CA THR A 48 -6.07 11.45 5.09
C THR A 48 -6.14 10.32 6.12
N GLN A 49 -5.57 9.16 5.79
CA GLN A 49 -5.53 8.00 6.68
C GLN A 49 -4.65 8.23 7.92
N ALA A 50 -3.57 8.98 7.79
CA ALA A 50 -2.72 9.33 8.93
C ALA A 50 -3.42 10.33 9.88
N ILE A 51 -4.06 11.37 9.33
CA ILE A 51 -4.79 12.39 10.10
C ILE A 51 -5.88 11.74 10.94
N SER A 52 -6.68 10.85 10.35
CA SER A 52 -7.77 10.15 11.06
C SER A 52 -7.29 9.27 12.23
N LYS A 53 -6.04 8.79 12.19
CA LYS A 53 -5.41 8.02 13.28
C LYS A 53 -4.81 8.90 14.38
N ILE A 54 -4.38 10.12 14.06
CA ILE A 54 -3.80 11.09 15.02
C ILE A 54 -4.90 11.83 15.80
N GLY A 55 -6.07 12.05 15.19
CA GLY A 55 -7.23 12.68 15.83
C GLY A 55 -8.52 12.58 15.00
N ASN A 56 -9.64 12.99 15.61
CA ASN A 56 -10.95 13.04 14.96
C ASN A 56 -11.07 14.33 14.15
N GLN A 57 -10.57 14.34 12.92
CA GLN A 57 -10.79 15.44 12.00
C GLN A 57 -11.71 14.94 10.88
N GLU A 58 -12.90 15.51 10.80
CA GLU A 58 -13.76 15.32 9.64
C GLU A 58 -13.07 15.96 8.44
N LEU A 59 -13.08 15.25 7.31
CA LEU A 59 -12.54 15.74 6.06
C LEU A 59 -13.29 17.01 5.65
N ASP A 60 -12.57 18.03 5.17
CA ASP A 60 -13.21 19.21 4.60
C ASP A 60 -14.17 18.79 3.47
N LYS A 61 -15.41 19.30 3.49
CA LYS A 61 -16.43 18.98 2.50
C LYS A 61 -15.96 19.26 1.06
N SER A 62 -15.10 20.25 0.87
CA SER A 62 -14.52 20.59 -0.43
C SER A 62 -13.74 19.42 -1.06
N TYR A 63 -13.06 18.62 -0.25
CA TYR A 63 -12.33 17.43 -0.73
C TYR A 63 -13.29 16.30 -1.14
N ALA A 64 -14.40 16.13 -0.42
CA ALA A 64 -15.42 15.14 -0.76
C ALA A 64 -16.07 15.43 -2.13
N ASP A 65 -16.37 16.71 -2.40
CA ASP A 65 -16.92 17.13 -3.70
C ASP A 65 -15.92 16.95 -4.85
N LEU A 66 -14.63 17.19 -4.60
CA LEU A 66 -13.57 16.93 -5.57
C LEU A 66 -13.47 15.44 -5.93
N LEU A 67 -13.42 14.54 -4.94
CA LEU A 67 -13.38 13.09 -5.17
C LEU A 67 -14.62 12.58 -5.91
N LYS A 68 -15.80 13.14 -5.62
CA LYS A 68 -17.04 12.76 -6.28
C LYS A 68 -17.07 13.11 -7.76
N ASN A 69 -16.45 14.24 -8.13
CA ASN A 69 -16.38 14.73 -9.50
C ASN A 69 -15.09 14.32 -10.24
N TYR A 70 -14.13 13.72 -9.54
CA TYR A 70 -12.84 13.29 -10.10
C TYR A 70 -13.02 12.40 -11.33
N ASP A 71 -12.39 12.76 -12.44
CA ASP A 71 -12.51 12.01 -13.68
C ASP A 71 -11.70 10.71 -13.66
N VAL A 72 -12.30 9.61 -13.19
CA VAL A 72 -11.63 8.30 -13.13
C VAL A 72 -11.37 7.70 -14.52
N GLU A 73 -12.05 8.17 -15.57
CA GLU A 73 -11.89 7.59 -16.91
C GLU A 73 -10.51 7.92 -17.49
N GLN A 74 -9.86 8.96 -16.97
CA GLN A 74 -8.48 9.28 -17.30
C GLN A 74 -7.49 8.16 -16.95
N PHE A 75 -7.86 7.23 -16.06
CA PHE A 75 -7.02 6.10 -15.72
C PHE A 75 -7.06 4.96 -16.74
N PHE A 76 -8.08 4.91 -17.59
CA PHE A 76 -8.35 3.74 -18.45
C PHE A 76 -7.59 3.77 -19.78
N TYR A 77 -6.81 4.82 -20.07
CA TYR A 77 -6.08 4.95 -21.33
C TYR A 77 -4.91 3.96 -21.42
N ASP A 78 -4.76 3.34 -22.60
CA ASP A 78 -3.64 2.46 -22.91
C ASP A 78 -2.30 3.22 -22.79
N GLY A 79 -1.41 2.72 -21.94
CA GLY A 79 -0.13 3.35 -21.60
C GLY A 79 -0.07 3.99 -20.21
N ASN A 80 -1.19 4.06 -19.47
CA ASN A 80 -1.13 4.41 -18.05
C ASN A 80 -0.66 3.21 -17.21
N ASN A 81 0.66 3.14 -16.98
CA ASN A 81 1.25 2.06 -16.21
C ASN A 81 0.78 2.07 -14.73
N GLY A 82 0.30 3.20 -14.19
CA GLY A 82 -0.18 3.30 -12.80
C GLY A 82 -1.67 3.04 -12.58
N ALA A 83 -2.43 2.69 -13.62
CA ALA A 83 -3.88 2.74 -13.62
C ALA A 83 -4.56 2.00 -12.45
N LEU A 84 -4.16 0.75 -12.17
CA LEU A 84 -4.77 -0.01 -11.06
C LEU A 84 -4.42 0.57 -9.69
N TYR A 85 -3.21 1.10 -9.53
CA TYR A 85 -2.78 1.70 -8.27
C TYR A 85 -3.55 2.99 -7.98
N ASP A 86 -3.66 3.87 -8.98
CA ASP A 86 -4.39 5.12 -8.86
C ASP A 86 -5.89 4.88 -8.60
N LEU A 87 -6.47 3.86 -9.25
CA LEU A 87 -7.83 3.41 -8.96
C LEU A 87 -7.97 2.87 -7.54
N TRP A 88 -6.99 2.09 -7.07
CA TRP A 88 -7.00 1.59 -5.70
C TRP A 88 -6.95 2.73 -4.67
N LEU A 89 -6.09 3.74 -4.87
CA LEU A 89 -6.03 4.94 -4.03
C LEU A 89 -7.34 5.74 -4.08
N TYR A 90 -7.91 5.92 -5.27
CA TYR A 90 -9.17 6.62 -5.47
C TYR A 90 -10.33 5.92 -4.73
N THR A 91 -10.46 4.61 -4.91
CA THR A 91 -11.54 3.81 -4.32
C THR A 91 -11.50 3.82 -2.79
N HIS A 92 -10.32 3.68 -2.20
CA HIS A 92 -10.16 3.77 -0.74
C HIS A 92 -10.35 5.20 -0.21
N SER A 93 -9.98 6.21 -0.99
CA SER A 93 -10.27 7.62 -0.65
C SER A 93 -11.78 7.90 -0.67
N VAL A 94 -12.52 7.31 -1.61
CA VAL A 94 -13.99 7.39 -1.67
C VAL A 94 -14.64 6.63 -0.50
N GLU A 95 -14.11 5.46 -0.14
CA GLU A 95 -14.58 4.65 1.00
C GLU A 95 -14.43 5.38 2.33
N ALA A 96 -13.22 5.85 2.63
CA ALA A 96 -12.90 6.53 3.88
C ALA A 96 -13.84 7.73 4.13
N ASN A 97 -14.38 8.29 3.04
CA ASN A 97 -15.29 9.41 3.04
C ASN A 97 -16.77 9.03 2.80
N LYS A 98 -17.10 7.74 2.81
CA LYS A 98 -18.46 7.18 2.63
C LYS A 98 -19.19 7.71 1.40
N LEU A 99 -18.46 7.91 0.30
CA LEU A 99 -19.01 8.44 -0.93
C LEU A 99 -19.52 7.29 -1.82
N ALA A 100 -20.77 7.37 -2.29
CA ALA A 100 -21.29 6.44 -3.28
C ALA A 100 -20.67 6.76 -4.65
N SER A 101 -19.81 5.88 -5.17
CA SER A 101 -19.23 6.07 -6.51
C SER A 101 -20.24 5.70 -7.60
N LYS A 102 -20.72 6.71 -8.33
CA LYS A 102 -21.49 6.49 -9.58
C LYS A 102 -20.66 5.79 -10.67
N LYS A 103 -19.35 5.63 -10.46
CA LYS A 103 -18.38 5.13 -11.43
C LYS A 103 -17.97 3.68 -11.19
N ALA A 104 -18.53 3.02 -10.15
CA ALA A 104 -18.22 1.64 -9.79
C ALA A 104 -18.29 0.68 -10.99
N SER A 105 -19.32 0.77 -11.83
CA SER A 105 -19.46 -0.09 -13.01
C SER A 105 -18.31 0.04 -14.03
N ASN A 106 -17.80 1.25 -14.25
CA ASN A 106 -16.70 1.48 -15.18
C ASN A 106 -15.37 1.01 -14.58
N ILE A 107 -15.15 1.28 -13.29
CA ILE A 107 -13.96 0.81 -12.57
C ILE A 107 -13.91 -0.72 -12.56
N ILE A 108 -15.01 -1.40 -12.21
CA ILE A 108 -15.06 -2.86 -12.20
C ILE A 108 -14.84 -3.45 -13.60
N ARG A 109 -15.36 -2.82 -14.65
CA ARG A 109 -15.11 -3.25 -16.03
C ARG A 109 -13.62 -3.18 -16.39
N PHE A 110 -12.95 -2.11 -15.99
CA PHE A 110 -11.50 -1.97 -16.17
C PHE A 110 -10.71 -2.98 -15.34
N VAL A 111 -11.04 -3.17 -14.06
CA VAL A 111 -10.37 -4.18 -13.22
C VAL A 111 -10.55 -5.59 -13.80
N ASN A 112 -11.73 -5.92 -14.33
CA ASN A 112 -11.96 -7.19 -15.04
C ASN A 112 -11.02 -7.37 -16.25
N SER A 113 -10.71 -6.31 -17.01
CA SER A 113 -9.82 -6.42 -18.17
C SER A 113 -8.36 -6.67 -17.80
N LEU A 114 -7.99 -6.44 -16.54
CA LEU A 114 -6.66 -6.69 -16.02
C LEU A 114 -6.46 -8.14 -15.53
N GLN A 115 -7.52 -8.95 -15.46
CA GLN A 115 -7.41 -10.33 -15.00
C GLN A 115 -6.71 -11.19 -16.06
N SER A 116 -5.59 -11.80 -15.66
CA SER A 116 -4.86 -12.75 -16.50
C SER A 116 -5.60 -14.09 -16.62
N ASN A 117 -5.22 -14.88 -17.62
CA ASN A 117 -5.73 -16.25 -17.78
C ASN A 117 -5.31 -17.19 -16.65
N ASP A 118 -4.22 -16.86 -15.96
CA ASP A 118 -3.65 -17.66 -14.86
C ASP A 118 -4.23 -17.28 -13.50
N GLY A 119 -5.05 -16.22 -13.43
CA GLY A 119 -5.81 -15.84 -12.23
C GLY A 119 -5.35 -14.55 -11.56
N TYR A 120 -4.09 -14.16 -11.69
CA TYR A 120 -3.58 -12.91 -11.13
C TYR A 120 -4.05 -11.67 -11.93
N PHE A 121 -3.96 -10.49 -11.33
CA PHE A 121 -4.26 -9.22 -12.01
C PHE A 121 -3.00 -8.46 -12.39
N LEU A 122 -3.04 -7.79 -13.53
CA LEU A 122 -1.99 -6.90 -14.00
C LEU A 122 -2.15 -5.50 -13.39
N LEU A 123 -1.06 -4.73 -13.28
CA LEU A 123 -1.13 -3.33 -12.88
C LEU A 123 -1.77 -2.43 -13.97
N TYR A 124 -1.67 -2.84 -15.24
CA TYR A 124 -2.15 -2.13 -16.43
C TYR A 124 -2.28 -3.11 -17.61
N ASN A 125 -2.86 -2.67 -18.73
CA ASN A 125 -3.25 -3.52 -19.87
C ASN A 125 -2.11 -4.22 -20.64
N THR A 126 -0.84 -4.16 -20.19
CA THR A 126 0.25 -4.88 -20.86
C THR A 126 0.95 -5.86 -19.93
N GLN A 127 1.21 -7.07 -20.44
CA GLN A 127 1.98 -8.09 -19.75
C GLN A 127 3.47 -7.93 -20.07
N ASP A 128 4.28 -7.74 -19.03
CA ASP A 128 5.72 -8.00 -19.13
C ASP A 128 5.96 -9.51 -18.95
N LYS A 129 6.50 -10.15 -19.99
CA LYS A 129 6.75 -11.60 -20.04
C LYS A 129 7.88 -12.07 -19.11
N ASN A 130 8.64 -11.14 -18.50
CA ASN A 130 9.79 -11.47 -17.66
C ASN A 130 9.56 -11.29 -16.16
N MET A 131 8.33 -11.01 -15.72
CA MET A 131 8.02 -10.80 -14.30
C MET A 131 7.85 -12.11 -13.53
N LYS A 132 8.37 -12.15 -12.30
CA LYS A 132 8.14 -13.26 -11.36
C LYS A 132 6.68 -13.24 -10.89
N GLU A 133 6.11 -14.41 -10.56
CA GLU A 133 4.72 -14.51 -10.08
C GLU A 133 4.45 -13.66 -8.83
N THR A 134 5.42 -13.53 -7.93
CA THR A 134 5.33 -12.67 -6.73
C THR A 134 5.11 -11.20 -7.05
N ASN A 135 5.49 -10.74 -8.25
CA ASN A 135 5.29 -9.37 -8.69
C ASN A 135 3.81 -9.02 -8.88
N TYR A 136 2.92 -10.01 -9.01
CA TYR A 136 1.49 -9.81 -9.21
C TYR A 136 0.66 -9.88 -7.93
N LEU A 137 1.27 -10.15 -6.76
CA LEU A 137 0.55 -10.17 -5.49
C LEU A 137 -0.05 -8.81 -5.16
N LEU A 138 0.73 -7.74 -5.32
CA LEU A 138 0.28 -6.39 -4.98
C LEU A 138 -0.89 -5.94 -5.89
N SER A 139 -0.78 -6.13 -7.20
CA SER A 139 -1.85 -5.81 -8.15
C SER A 139 -3.09 -6.68 -7.92
N THR A 140 -2.92 -7.96 -7.64
CA THR A 140 -4.05 -8.85 -7.34
C THR A 140 -4.75 -8.43 -6.05
N LYS A 141 -3.98 -8.07 -5.00
CA LYS A 141 -4.55 -7.52 -3.77
C LYS A 141 -5.35 -6.26 -4.05
N MET A 142 -4.78 -5.30 -4.79
CA MET A 142 -5.47 -4.06 -5.17
C MET A 142 -6.79 -4.33 -5.91
N ALA A 143 -6.78 -5.23 -6.88
CA ALA A 143 -7.98 -5.63 -7.62
C ALA A 143 -9.04 -6.22 -6.68
N THR A 144 -8.67 -7.18 -5.84
CA THR A 144 -9.60 -7.82 -4.89
C THR A 144 -10.18 -6.84 -3.87
N ASP A 145 -9.40 -5.87 -3.39
CA ASP A 145 -9.91 -4.80 -2.53
C ASP A 145 -10.95 -3.94 -3.25
N ILE A 146 -10.74 -3.60 -4.52
CA ILE A 146 -11.68 -2.79 -5.31
C ILE A 146 -13.01 -3.54 -5.49
N TYR A 147 -12.98 -4.85 -5.78
CA TYR A 147 -14.20 -5.66 -5.83
C TYR A 147 -14.94 -5.64 -4.49
N ARG A 148 -14.23 -5.90 -3.39
CA ARG A 148 -14.78 -5.88 -2.04
C ARG A 148 -15.40 -4.53 -1.72
N GLN A 149 -14.69 -3.46 -2.04
CA GLN A 149 -15.10 -2.09 -1.76
C GLN A 149 -16.44 -1.73 -2.41
N PHE A 150 -16.68 -2.22 -3.62
CA PHE A 150 -17.94 -1.98 -4.31
C PHE A 150 -18.97 -3.09 -4.13
N GLY A 151 -18.69 -4.11 -3.30
CA GLY A 151 -19.59 -5.24 -3.09
C GLY A 151 -19.81 -6.09 -4.35
N HIS A 152 -18.83 -6.13 -5.25
CA HIS A 152 -18.88 -6.94 -6.47
C HIS A 152 -18.21 -8.29 -6.26
N SER A 153 -18.79 -9.34 -6.85
CA SER A 153 -18.15 -10.66 -6.87
C SER A 153 -16.88 -10.66 -7.73
N ILE A 154 -15.82 -11.26 -7.20
CA ILE A 154 -14.56 -11.44 -7.91
C ILE A 154 -14.73 -12.52 -8.99
N PRO A 155 -14.39 -12.26 -10.26
CA PRO A 155 -14.46 -13.27 -11.33
C PRO A 155 -13.36 -14.32 -11.18
N ASN A 156 -13.64 -15.55 -11.64
CA ASN A 156 -12.67 -16.65 -11.71
C ASN A 156 -11.93 -16.95 -10.39
N LYS A 157 -12.60 -16.87 -9.22
CA LYS A 157 -12.01 -17.11 -7.89
C LYS A 157 -11.14 -18.38 -7.83
N ASN A 158 -11.59 -19.47 -8.45
CA ASN A 158 -10.85 -20.75 -8.47
C ASN A 158 -9.47 -20.63 -9.13
N LYS A 159 -9.30 -19.78 -10.15
CA LYS A 159 -7.99 -19.56 -10.78
C LYS A 159 -7.08 -18.75 -9.88
N ILE A 160 -7.61 -17.73 -9.20
CA ILE A 160 -6.86 -16.96 -8.18
C ILE A 160 -6.36 -17.90 -7.08
N GLU A 161 -7.23 -18.79 -6.58
CA GLU A 161 -6.89 -19.81 -5.58
C GLU A 161 -5.77 -20.74 -6.07
N GLN A 162 -5.89 -21.28 -7.30
CA GLN A 162 -4.88 -22.16 -7.87
C GLN A 162 -3.53 -21.46 -8.02
N TRP A 163 -3.52 -20.23 -8.52
CA TRP A 163 -2.32 -19.42 -8.65
C TRP A 163 -1.68 -19.11 -7.29
N LEU A 164 -2.45 -18.67 -6.29
CA LEU A 164 -1.94 -18.42 -4.94
C LEU A 164 -1.35 -19.69 -4.32
N ASN A 165 -2.02 -20.83 -4.46
CA ASN A 165 -1.53 -22.10 -3.94
C ASN A 165 -0.20 -22.52 -4.61
N SER A 166 -0.10 -22.37 -5.93
CA SER A 166 1.13 -22.61 -6.68
C SER A 166 2.26 -21.70 -6.21
N LEU A 167 1.99 -20.39 -6.12
CA LEU A 167 2.94 -19.38 -5.64
C LEU A 167 3.47 -19.77 -4.25
N LEU A 168 2.56 -20.02 -3.30
CA LEU A 168 2.92 -20.39 -1.93
C LEU A 168 3.75 -21.68 -1.88
N GLN A 169 3.42 -22.69 -2.69
CA GLN A 169 4.21 -23.94 -2.75
C GLN A 169 5.63 -23.72 -3.27
N ASN A 170 5.81 -22.73 -4.15
CA ASN A 170 7.07 -22.44 -4.83
C ASN A 170 7.94 -21.39 -4.12
N ILE A 171 7.47 -20.77 -3.02
CA ILE A 171 8.32 -19.94 -2.16
C ILE A 171 9.44 -20.82 -1.59
N LYS A 172 10.64 -20.70 -2.16
CA LYS A 172 11.82 -21.44 -1.70
C LYS A 172 12.38 -20.77 -0.46
N LYS A 173 12.55 -21.53 0.62
CA LYS A 173 13.23 -21.09 1.86
C LYS A 173 14.70 -20.66 1.65
N GLU A 174 15.30 -21.00 0.52
CA GLU A 174 16.72 -20.79 0.22
C GLU A 174 16.98 -19.63 -0.75
N GLU A 175 15.94 -19.03 -1.36
CA GLU A 175 16.11 -17.76 -2.06
C GLU A 175 16.10 -16.67 -1.00
N ASN A 176 17.23 -15.97 -0.81
CA ASN A 176 17.52 -15.00 0.26
C ASN A 176 16.51 -13.84 0.36
N GLU A 177 15.28 -14.11 0.80
CA GLU A 177 14.30 -13.09 1.13
C GLU A 177 14.49 -12.69 2.59
N ASP A 178 14.70 -11.40 2.80
CA ASP A 178 14.73 -10.79 4.13
C ASP A 178 13.35 -10.88 4.82
N PHE A 179 13.29 -10.51 6.10
CA PHE A 179 12.05 -10.64 6.88
C PHE A 179 10.90 -9.83 6.26
N ILE A 180 11.22 -8.64 5.76
CA ILE A 180 10.24 -7.70 5.18
C ILE A 180 9.64 -8.29 3.90
N SER A 181 10.48 -8.83 3.02
CA SER A 181 10.07 -9.37 1.71
C SER A 181 9.19 -10.61 1.87
N LEU A 182 9.66 -11.62 2.59
CA LEU A 182 8.89 -12.84 2.82
C LEU A 182 7.61 -12.55 3.61
N GLY A 183 7.72 -11.71 4.65
CA GLY A 183 6.57 -11.30 5.45
C GLY A 183 5.49 -10.60 4.62
N SER A 184 5.89 -9.71 3.70
CA SER A 184 4.97 -9.03 2.79
C SER A 184 4.28 -9.97 1.82
N ILE A 185 5.02 -10.94 1.25
CA ILE A 185 4.45 -11.98 0.37
C ILE A 185 3.36 -12.77 1.10
N ILE A 186 3.69 -13.24 2.31
CA ILE A 186 2.77 -14.02 3.15
C ILE A 186 1.53 -13.22 3.52
N TYR A 187 1.70 -11.97 3.96
CA TYR A 187 0.60 -11.08 4.29
C TYR A 187 -0.31 -10.80 3.09
N LEU A 188 0.25 -10.41 1.94
CA LEU A 188 -0.53 -10.12 0.73
C LEU A 188 -1.30 -11.35 0.24
N ALA A 189 -0.66 -12.52 0.24
CA ALA A 189 -1.30 -13.77 -0.16
C ALA A 189 -2.51 -14.09 0.73
N LYS A 190 -2.42 -13.87 2.04
CA LYS A 190 -3.59 -14.04 2.92
C LYS A 190 -4.67 -13.01 2.65
N GLU A 191 -4.34 -11.73 2.51
CA GLU A 191 -5.35 -10.70 2.25
C GLU A 191 -6.16 -11.01 0.99
N ILE A 192 -5.49 -11.50 -0.06
CA ILE A 192 -6.18 -11.97 -1.28
C ILE A 192 -7.06 -13.18 -0.97
N GLU A 193 -6.55 -14.19 -0.23
CA GLU A 193 -7.31 -15.36 0.20
C GLU A 193 -8.58 -14.97 0.97
N HIS A 194 -8.46 -14.04 1.91
CA HIS A 194 -9.57 -13.51 2.68
C HIS A 194 -10.61 -12.83 1.76
N ASN A 195 -10.17 -11.97 0.86
CA ASN A 195 -11.07 -11.27 -0.07
C ASN A 195 -11.81 -12.23 -1.01
N ILE A 196 -11.21 -13.35 -1.44
CA ILE A 196 -11.90 -14.31 -2.31
C ILE A 196 -12.93 -15.18 -1.58
N TYR A 197 -12.71 -15.48 -0.28
CA TYR A 197 -13.59 -16.37 0.51
C TYR A 197 -14.51 -15.67 1.50
N ILE A 198 -14.55 -14.34 1.54
CA ILE A 198 -15.38 -13.61 2.52
C ILE A 198 -16.87 -14.04 2.53
N ASP A 199 -17.41 -14.44 1.37
CA ASP A 199 -18.79 -14.92 1.21
C ASP A 199 -18.92 -16.45 1.30
N ASP A 200 -17.80 -17.18 1.24
CA ASP A 200 -17.77 -18.63 1.25
C ASP A 200 -17.47 -19.10 2.67
N TYR A 201 -18.37 -19.87 3.30
CA TYR A 201 -18.06 -20.53 4.58
C TYR A 201 -17.04 -21.65 4.34
N LYS A 202 -15.77 -21.29 4.14
CA LYS A 202 -14.62 -22.17 4.18
C LYS A 202 -13.83 -21.83 5.44
N PRO A 203 -13.53 -22.79 6.32
CA PRO A 203 -12.57 -22.54 7.38
C PRO A 203 -11.29 -22.08 6.71
N GLU A 204 -10.82 -20.90 7.11
CA GLU A 204 -9.56 -20.34 6.65
C GLU A 204 -8.49 -21.43 6.65
N ASN A 205 -7.76 -21.59 5.55
CA ASN A 205 -6.70 -22.58 5.42
C ASN A 205 -5.44 -22.11 6.18
N TYR A 206 -5.59 -21.79 7.47
CA TYR A 206 -4.53 -21.41 8.41
C TYR A 206 -3.31 -22.35 8.33
N SER A 207 -3.54 -23.63 7.98
CA SER A 207 -2.47 -24.63 7.87
C SER A 207 -1.41 -24.30 6.82
N ASN A 208 -1.73 -23.55 5.76
CA ASN A 208 -0.79 -23.29 4.66
C ASN A 208 0.26 -22.22 5.00
N TYR A 209 -0.08 -21.28 5.89
CA TYR A 209 0.78 -20.16 6.27
C TYR A 209 1.64 -20.46 7.50
N ALA A 210 1.17 -21.33 8.40
CA ALA A 210 1.87 -21.69 9.62
C ALA A 210 3.30 -22.24 9.39
N ARG A 211 3.54 -22.92 8.26
CA ARG A 211 4.86 -23.49 7.91
C ARG A 211 5.96 -22.44 7.71
N PHE A 212 5.61 -21.16 7.53
CA PHE A 212 6.55 -20.06 7.36
C PHE A 212 6.98 -19.42 8.69
N ILE A 213 6.23 -19.63 9.78
CA ILE A 213 6.43 -18.91 11.06
C ILE A 213 7.85 -19.07 11.59
N ASN A 214 8.37 -20.30 11.67
CA ASN A 214 9.71 -20.54 12.21
C ASN A 214 10.81 -19.86 11.39
N HIS A 215 10.64 -19.80 10.07
CA HIS A 215 11.61 -19.14 9.20
C HIS A 215 11.51 -17.61 9.32
N LEU A 216 10.29 -17.06 9.32
CA LEU A 216 10.06 -15.63 9.56
C LEU A 216 10.58 -15.17 10.92
N LEU A 217 10.44 -15.99 11.97
CA LEU A 217 11.00 -15.68 13.29
C LEU A 217 12.53 -15.60 13.27
N ALA A 218 13.19 -16.51 12.55
CA ALA A 218 14.65 -16.45 12.39
C ALA A 218 15.07 -15.15 11.68
N LEU A 219 14.42 -14.81 10.56
CA LEU A 219 14.68 -13.59 9.81
C LEU A 219 14.40 -12.33 10.64
N TYR A 220 13.27 -12.29 11.38
CA TYR A 220 12.88 -11.16 12.23
C TYR A 220 13.95 -10.83 13.28
N ASN A 221 14.58 -11.84 13.86
CA ASN A 221 15.60 -11.69 14.89
C ASN A 221 16.93 -11.16 14.32
N GLU A 222 17.20 -11.38 13.03
CA GLU A 222 18.39 -10.90 12.34
C GLU A 222 18.19 -9.53 11.65
N GLU A 223 16.95 -9.19 11.32
CA GLU A 223 16.58 -7.95 10.62
C GLU A 223 16.93 -6.69 11.43
N GLN A 224 17.44 -5.66 10.77
CA GLN A 224 17.75 -4.39 11.43
C GLN A 224 16.48 -3.62 11.80
N GLU A 225 16.56 -2.74 12.81
CA GLU A 225 15.44 -1.89 13.18
C GLU A 225 15.07 -0.95 12.02
N SER A 226 13.84 -1.05 11.53
CA SER A 226 13.29 -0.21 10.47
C SER A 226 11.77 -0.05 10.64
N THR A 227 11.20 0.99 10.04
CA THR A 227 9.74 1.17 9.99
C THR A 227 9.07 -0.05 9.34
N GLU A 228 9.64 -0.53 8.24
CA GLU A 228 9.16 -1.65 7.45
C GLU A 228 9.20 -2.97 8.22
N LYS A 229 10.26 -3.21 9.01
CA LYS A 229 10.35 -4.36 9.91
C LYS A 229 9.18 -4.37 10.90
N TYR A 230 8.95 -3.25 11.58
CA TYR A 230 7.91 -3.18 12.61
C TYR A 230 6.50 -3.25 12.01
N ASP A 231 6.25 -2.58 10.88
CA ASP A 231 4.99 -2.67 10.15
C ASP A 231 4.71 -4.08 9.65
N THR A 232 5.73 -4.77 9.09
CA THR A 232 5.60 -6.17 8.66
C THR A 232 5.28 -7.10 9.84
N ALA A 233 6.00 -6.95 10.96
CA ALA A 233 5.73 -7.73 12.16
C ALA A 233 4.31 -7.52 12.70
N LEU A 234 3.81 -6.27 12.69
CA LEU A 234 2.46 -5.94 13.12
C LEU A 234 1.41 -6.59 12.21
N LYS A 235 1.58 -6.50 10.88
CA LYS A 235 0.70 -7.14 9.90
C LYS A 235 0.67 -8.66 10.07
N LEU A 236 1.83 -9.28 10.28
CA LEU A 236 1.92 -10.72 10.50
C LEU A 236 1.34 -11.16 11.86
N ASN A 237 1.42 -10.31 12.89
CA ASN A 237 0.74 -10.57 14.16
C ASN A 237 -0.78 -10.56 14.00
N ASN A 238 -1.33 -9.59 13.26
CA ASN A 238 -2.76 -9.56 12.94
C ASN A 238 -3.21 -10.76 12.08
N LEU A 239 -2.28 -11.34 11.32
CA LEU A 239 -2.49 -12.54 10.51
C LEU A 239 -2.47 -13.83 11.33
N PHE A 240 -1.57 -13.96 12.30
CA PHE A 240 -1.36 -15.18 13.07
C PHE A 240 -1.94 -15.01 14.47
N GLU A 241 -2.98 -15.78 14.82
CA GLU A 241 -3.73 -15.69 16.08
C GLU A 241 -2.84 -15.62 17.35
N ASN A 242 -1.65 -16.22 17.32
CA ASN A 242 -0.72 -16.26 18.46
C ASN A 242 0.24 -15.06 18.56
N ASN A 243 0.16 -14.06 17.68
CA ASN A 243 1.05 -12.89 17.64
C ASN A 243 2.55 -13.27 17.79
N PRO A 244 3.12 -14.05 16.87
CA PRO A 244 4.43 -14.65 17.06
C PRO A 244 5.59 -13.64 17.14
N PHE A 245 5.43 -12.42 16.63
CA PHE A 245 6.48 -11.41 16.59
C PHE A 245 6.40 -10.44 17.78
N ILE A 246 7.40 -10.46 18.66
CA ILE A 246 7.45 -9.54 19.81
C ILE A 246 7.89 -8.16 19.34
N ILE A 247 6.99 -7.17 19.39
CA ILE A 247 7.29 -5.77 19.04
C ILE A 247 7.45 -4.94 20.33
N GLU A 248 8.69 -4.67 20.71
CA GLU A 248 9.01 -3.91 21.93
C GLU A 248 8.71 -2.41 21.75
N LYS A 249 7.64 -1.92 22.38
CA LYS A 249 7.21 -0.50 22.31
C LYS A 249 8.34 0.50 22.58
N ASN A 250 9.24 0.19 23.53
CA ASN A 250 10.38 1.05 23.87
C ASN A 250 11.43 1.13 22.75
N LYS A 251 11.69 0.02 22.04
CA LYS A 251 12.58 0.02 20.88
C LYS A 251 11.98 0.79 19.72
N VAL A 252 10.69 0.56 19.43
CA VAL A 252 9.93 1.31 18.43
C VAL A 252 9.98 2.81 18.74
N SER A 253 9.63 3.22 19.97
CA SER A 253 9.62 4.63 20.36
C SER A 253 10.99 5.29 20.21
N ARG A 254 12.08 4.60 20.57
CA ARG A 254 13.45 5.10 20.41
C ARG A 254 13.82 5.25 18.94
N TYR A 255 13.56 4.23 18.12
CA TYR A 255 13.84 4.24 16.70
C TYR A 255 13.09 5.37 16.00
N ILE A 256 11.77 5.46 16.18
CA ILE A 256 10.93 6.50 15.58
C ILE A 256 11.41 7.91 15.96
N LYS A 257 11.75 8.16 17.23
CA LYS A 257 12.31 9.46 17.65
C LYS A 257 13.64 9.77 16.97
N SER A 258 14.45 8.76 16.67
CA SER A 258 15.77 8.95 16.05
C SER A 258 15.71 9.32 14.57
N ILE A 259 14.64 8.91 13.87
CA ILE A 259 14.47 9.16 12.42
C ILE A 259 13.50 10.32 12.11
N GLN A 260 12.79 10.85 13.10
CA GLN A 260 11.79 11.90 12.89
C GLN A 260 12.42 13.24 12.49
N LEU A 261 11.98 13.78 11.35
CA LEU A 261 12.44 15.06 10.84
C LEU A 261 11.94 16.24 11.70
N GLU A 262 12.46 17.44 11.45
CA GLU A 262 12.06 18.65 12.18
C GLU A 262 10.60 19.02 11.96
N ASN A 263 10.10 18.86 10.74
CA ASN A 263 8.69 19.05 10.39
C ASN A 263 7.77 17.94 10.93
N GLY A 264 8.29 16.97 11.69
CA GLY A 264 7.51 15.87 12.27
C GLY A 264 7.28 14.67 11.35
N SER A 265 7.60 14.77 10.06
CA SER A 265 7.49 13.68 9.08
C SER A 265 8.61 12.65 9.21
N PHE A 266 8.51 11.58 8.43
CA PHE A 266 9.47 10.48 8.41
C PHE A 266 10.03 10.28 7.00
N PRO A 267 11.33 9.97 6.87
CA PRO A 267 11.92 9.79 5.57
C PRO A 267 11.90 8.34 5.09
N LEU A 268 11.96 8.17 3.78
CA LEU A 268 12.06 6.85 3.15
C LEU A 268 13.28 6.08 3.69
N TYR A 269 13.04 4.86 4.18
CA TYR A 269 14.02 3.96 4.82
C TYR A 269 14.72 4.52 6.07
N GLY A 270 14.29 5.66 6.62
CA GLY A 270 14.96 6.24 7.79
C GLY A 270 16.36 6.83 7.52
N VAL A 271 16.80 6.91 6.24
CA VAL A 271 18.18 7.29 5.88
C VAL A 271 18.29 8.68 5.24
N THR A 272 17.32 9.05 4.42
CA THR A 272 17.37 10.35 3.71
C THR A 272 16.78 11.47 4.57
N PRO A 273 17.21 12.74 4.46
CA PRO A 273 16.55 13.83 5.18
C PRO A 273 15.29 14.34 4.45
N VAL A 274 14.70 13.53 3.57
CA VAL A 274 13.58 13.93 2.71
C VAL A 274 12.30 13.30 3.24
N PRO A 275 11.26 14.10 3.55
CA PRO A 275 9.95 13.59 3.94
C PRO A 275 9.39 12.59 2.91
N ASP A 276 8.84 11.48 3.40
CA ASP A 276 8.07 10.53 2.59
C ASP A 276 6.70 10.27 3.21
N THR A 277 5.65 10.44 2.41
CA THR A 277 4.27 10.39 2.89
C THR A 277 3.85 8.97 3.29
N LEU A 278 4.25 7.95 2.52
CA LEU A 278 3.95 6.54 2.85
C LEU A 278 4.64 6.16 4.16
N THR A 279 5.94 6.40 4.28
CA THR A 279 6.68 6.09 5.51
C THR A 279 6.09 6.83 6.70
N THR A 280 5.69 8.09 6.52
CA THR A 280 5.00 8.86 7.56
C THR A 280 3.69 8.19 7.98
N PHE A 281 2.87 7.74 7.03
CA PHE A 281 1.65 6.98 7.31
C PHE A 281 1.95 5.67 8.05
N LEU A 282 2.94 4.89 7.61
CA LEU A 282 3.31 3.62 8.25
C LEU A 282 3.72 3.83 9.71
N VAL A 283 4.51 4.86 9.99
CA VAL A 283 4.87 5.22 11.37
C VAL A 283 3.65 5.63 12.18
N VAL A 284 2.75 6.45 11.62
CA VAL A 284 1.51 6.84 12.31
C VAL A 284 0.66 5.63 12.65
N ASN A 285 0.50 4.71 11.69
CA ASN A 285 -0.21 3.46 11.90
C ASN A 285 0.44 2.62 13.01
N LEU A 286 1.75 2.41 12.94
CA LEU A 286 2.51 1.66 13.93
C LEU A 286 2.35 2.23 15.35
N LEU A 287 2.51 3.54 15.51
CA LEU A 287 2.35 4.20 16.80
C LEU A 287 0.91 4.08 17.33
N LYS A 288 -0.09 4.18 16.44
CA LYS A 288 -1.49 4.05 16.81
C LYS A 288 -1.84 2.63 17.27
N GLU A 289 -1.47 1.62 16.51
CA GLU A 289 -1.78 0.21 16.80
C GLU A 289 -1.03 -0.29 18.05
N LEU A 290 0.19 0.20 18.29
CA LEU A 290 0.96 -0.13 19.48
C LEU A 290 0.65 0.76 20.69
N ASP A 291 -0.28 1.71 20.58
CA ASP A 291 -0.59 2.68 21.63
C ASP A 291 0.67 3.39 22.18
N ILE A 292 1.45 3.97 21.27
CA ILE A 292 2.66 4.75 21.55
C ILE A 292 2.36 6.23 21.28
N THR A 293 2.72 7.10 22.21
CA THR A 293 2.57 8.55 22.04
C THR A 293 3.32 9.07 20.81
N PHE A 294 2.62 9.84 19.97
CA PHE A 294 3.21 10.51 18.81
C PHE A 294 4.26 11.56 19.24
N PRO A 295 5.54 11.38 18.84
CA PRO A 295 6.55 12.42 19.05
C PRO A 295 6.30 13.61 18.10
N LYS A 296 6.61 14.84 18.55
CA LYS A 296 6.35 16.10 17.80
C LYS A 296 4.96 16.14 17.16
N LYS A 297 3.92 15.73 17.90
CA LYS A 297 2.56 15.53 17.39
C LYS A 297 2.04 16.72 16.57
N ASP A 298 2.25 17.94 17.05
CA ASP A 298 1.75 19.15 16.37
C ASP A 298 2.50 19.40 15.04
N SER A 299 3.82 19.22 15.02
CA SER A 299 4.60 19.31 13.77
C SER A 299 4.16 18.26 12.75
N LEU A 300 4.00 17.01 13.18
CA LEU A 300 3.51 15.92 12.35
C LEU A 300 2.12 16.22 11.79
N LYS A 301 1.20 16.71 12.64
CA LYS A 301 -0.15 17.11 12.22
C LYS A 301 -0.08 18.21 11.16
N ASN A 302 0.66 19.28 11.42
CA ASN A 302 0.84 20.39 10.48
C ASN A 302 1.45 19.94 9.15
N TYR A 303 2.42 19.01 9.17
CA TYR A 303 2.97 18.44 7.95
C TYR A 303 1.91 17.69 7.14
N LEU A 304 1.15 16.80 7.80
CA LEU A 304 0.12 16.01 7.12
C LEU A 304 -0.99 16.88 6.53
N GLU A 305 -1.47 17.89 7.26
CA GLU A 305 -2.51 18.81 6.78
C GLU A 305 -2.02 19.66 5.60
N ASN A 306 -0.77 20.15 5.65
CA ASN A 306 -0.19 20.91 4.55
C ASN A 306 0.04 20.04 3.31
N THR A 307 0.54 18.81 3.48
CA THR A 307 0.73 17.86 2.38
C THR A 307 -0.62 17.47 1.76
N GLN A 308 -1.64 17.20 2.58
CA GLN A 308 -3.00 16.93 2.10
C GLN A 308 -3.54 18.11 1.29
N LYS A 309 -3.43 19.34 1.79
CA LYS A 309 -3.87 20.54 1.09
C LYS A 309 -3.14 20.73 -0.24
N ASN A 310 -1.82 20.50 -0.26
CA ASN A 310 -0.98 20.66 -1.45
C ASN A 310 -1.12 19.50 -2.45
N SER A 311 -1.73 18.38 -2.05
CA SER A 311 -2.08 17.29 -2.97
C SER A 311 -3.13 17.71 -4.00
N ILE A 312 -3.73 18.89 -3.86
CA ILE A 312 -4.74 19.43 -4.78
C ILE A 312 -4.18 20.64 -5.50
N TYR A 313 -4.17 20.61 -6.83
CA TYR A 313 -3.55 21.64 -7.67
C TYR A 313 -4.37 21.93 -8.94
N GLY A 314 -4.36 23.19 -9.40
CA GLY A 314 -5.11 23.64 -10.60
C GLY A 314 -5.16 25.17 -10.72
N ILE A 315 -5.40 25.69 -11.94
CA ILE A 315 -5.31 27.13 -12.27
C ILE A 315 -6.37 27.99 -11.56
N ASN A 316 -7.47 27.39 -11.10
CA ASN A 316 -8.58 28.07 -10.40
C ASN A 316 -8.68 27.74 -8.90
N LEU A 317 -7.56 27.46 -8.22
CA LEU A 317 -7.54 27.36 -6.76
C LEU A 317 -7.70 28.73 -6.08
N LYS A 318 -8.87 29.34 -6.23
CA LYS A 318 -9.40 30.23 -5.18
C LYS A 318 -10.16 29.36 -4.19
N ILE A 319 -9.42 28.59 -3.40
CA ILE A 319 -9.95 28.07 -2.14
C ILE A 319 -9.68 29.17 -1.13
N ASP A 320 -10.66 30.05 -0.92
CA ASP A 320 -10.68 30.88 0.28
C ASP A 320 -10.96 29.92 1.46
N ILE A 321 -9.94 29.70 2.30
CA ILE A 321 -10.04 28.96 3.56
C ILE A 321 -10.45 29.92 4.67
#